data_AF-A0A2N3NKP1-F1
#
_entry.id   AF-A0A2N3NKP1-F1
#
_cell.length_a   1.000
_cell.length_b   1.000
_cell.length_c   1.000
_cell.angle_alpha   90.00
_cell.angle_beta   90.00
_cell.angle_gamma   90.00
#
_symmetry.space_group_name_H-M   'P 1'
#
loop_
_entity.id
_entity.type
_entity.pdbx_description
1 polymer ?
#
loop_
_entity_poly.entity_id
_entity_poly.type
_entity_poly.pdbx_seq_one_letter_code
_entity_poly.pdbx_strand_id
1 'polypeptide(L)'
;MAPHSAAQAHYVPKDALREGVRYGAIGAGSGLFLSAIQNSLARRNLGMMTVFSRTGFFVGYSSVSIAALGFTKNAAANLREKDDHWNSVIGGAFCGAIAGISHKRFPVIVGCGAGLAALLGVFEYTGGRFDGYYTRRSEEDEFERKQRLRENRRRPIEETIRDVGEGRGICPPGYEERRRERIKEKYGFEINPVKATVD
;
A
#
# COMPACT_ATOMS: atom_id res chain seq x y z
N MET A 1 8.31 10.74 1.94
CA MET A 1 9.24 10.75 3.08
C MET A 1 8.39 10.70 4.34
N ALA A 2 8.24 9.51 4.93
CA ALA A 2 7.43 9.31 6.13
C ALA A 2 8.15 9.90 7.36
N PRO A 3 7.41 10.40 8.37
CA PRO A 3 7.97 10.92 9.62
C PRO A 3 9.04 10.02 10.24
N HIS A 4 10.19 10.61 10.63
CA HIS A 4 11.24 9.95 11.42
C HIS A 4 10.89 9.79 12.92
N SER A 5 9.63 10.03 13.31
CA SER A 5 9.13 9.94 14.69
C SER A 5 8.44 8.62 15.03
N ALA A 6 8.25 7.74 14.05
CA ALA A 6 7.99 6.33 14.32
C ALA A 6 9.35 5.63 14.41
N ALA A 7 9.96 5.61 15.60
CA ALA A 7 10.96 4.61 15.93
C ALA A 7 10.45 3.28 15.37
N GLN A 8 11.23 2.64 14.47
CA GLN A 8 10.87 1.43 13.72
C GLN A 8 9.81 0.63 14.47
N ALA A 9 8.54 0.84 14.13
CA ALA A 9 7.44 0.30 14.93
C ALA A 9 7.60 -1.21 14.82
N HIS A 10 8.05 -1.83 15.91
CA HIS A 10 8.37 -3.24 15.91
C HIS A 10 7.13 -3.97 15.43
N TYR A 11 7.28 -4.74 14.35
CA TYR A 11 6.15 -5.41 13.74
C TYR A 11 5.53 -6.35 14.76
N VAL A 12 4.23 -6.18 15.01
CA VAL A 12 3.47 -7.07 15.88
C VAL A 12 2.76 -8.08 14.99
N PRO A 13 3.05 -9.38 15.14
CA PRO A 13 2.37 -10.43 14.40
C PRO A 13 0.86 -10.34 14.56
N LYS A 14 0.15 -10.48 13.45
CA LYS A 14 -1.32 -10.41 13.41
C LYS A 14 -1.89 -11.80 13.19
N ASP A 15 -2.98 -12.11 13.89
CA ASP A 15 -3.72 -13.34 13.65
C ASP A 15 -4.52 -13.22 12.35
N ALA A 16 -3.99 -13.82 11.28
CA ALA A 16 -4.59 -13.78 9.95
C ALA A 16 -5.92 -14.56 9.88
N LEU A 17 -6.07 -15.62 10.67
CA LEU A 17 -7.30 -16.43 10.69
C LEU A 17 -8.42 -15.67 11.39
N ARG A 18 -8.14 -15.12 12.58
CA ARG A 18 -9.11 -14.32 13.32
C ARG A 18 -9.60 -13.14 12.51
N GLU A 19 -8.69 -12.43 11.84
CA GLU A 19 -9.08 -11.31 10.99
C GLU A 19 -9.78 -11.76 9.71
N GLY A 20 -9.38 -12.87 9.08
CA GLY A 20 -10.13 -13.46 7.97
C GLY A 20 -11.58 -13.78 8.33
N VAL A 21 -11.83 -14.37 9.50
CA VAL A 21 -13.17 -14.65 10.02
C VAL A 21 -13.95 -13.37 10.30
N ARG A 22 -13.32 -12.37 10.93
CA ARG A 22 -13.94 -11.07 11.22
C ARG A 22 -14.37 -10.35 9.94
N TYR A 23 -13.48 -10.29 8.95
CA TYR A 23 -13.75 -9.72 7.64
C TYR A 23 -14.81 -10.52 6.89
N GLY A 24 -14.78 -11.85 6.96
CA GLY A 24 -15.83 -12.71 6.43
C GLY A 24 -17.20 -12.45 7.03
N ALA A 25 -17.29 -12.24 8.35
CA ALA A 25 -18.55 -11.88 9.01
C ALA A 25 -19.10 -10.52 8.51
N ILE A 26 -18.23 -9.53 8.33
CA ILE A 26 -18.59 -8.22 7.73
C ILE A 26 -19.06 -8.42 6.29
N GLY A 27 -18.37 -9.27 5.51
CA GLY A 27 -18.73 -9.61 4.15
C GLY A 27 -20.07 -10.35 4.04
N ALA A 28 -20.37 -11.25 4.98
CA ALA A 28 -21.64 -11.94 5.06
C ALA A 28 -22.79 -10.96 5.40
N GLY A 29 -22.57 -10.05 6.36
CA GLY A 29 -23.56 -9.02 6.72
C GLY A 29 -23.88 -8.09 5.54
N SER A 30 -22.84 -7.59 4.85
CA SER A 30 -23.03 -6.76 3.66
C SER A 30 -23.67 -7.52 2.49
N GLY A 31 -23.31 -8.79 2.29
CA GLY A 31 -23.94 -9.66 1.29
C GLY A 31 -25.41 -9.96 1.58
N LEU A 32 -25.77 -10.13 2.86
CA LEU A 32 -27.17 -10.30 3.28
C LEU A 32 -27.97 -9.04 3.02
N PHE A 33 -27.40 -7.88 3.35
CA PHE A 33 -28.02 -6.59 3.06
C PHE A 33 -28.26 -6.38 1.56
N LEU A 34 -27.26 -6.68 0.71
CA LEU A 34 -27.41 -6.63 -0.75
C LEU A 34 -28.46 -7.62 -1.25
N SER A 35 -28.49 -8.82 -0.69
CA SER A 35 -29.50 -9.85 -1.02
C SER A 35 -30.91 -9.38 -0.66
N ALA A 36 -31.09 -8.71 0.48
CA ALA A 36 -32.37 -8.15 0.90
C ALA A 36 -32.83 -7.01 -0.02
N ILE A 37 -31.91 -6.12 -0.45
CA ILE A 37 -32.22 -5.05 -1.41
C ILE A 37 -32.68 -5.66 -2.75
N GLN A 38 -31.93 -6.63 -3.27
CA GLN A 38 -32.28 -7.31 -4.52
C GLN A 38 -33.63 -8.04 -4.43
N ASN A 39 -33.94 -8.61 -3.27
CA ASN A 39 -35.23 -9.24 -3.02
C ASN A 39 -36.39 -8.22 -2.99
N SER A 40 -36.17 -7.05 -2.39
CA SER A 40 -37.15 -5.95 -2.31
C SER A 40 -37.42 -5.30 -3.67
N LEU A 41 -36.38 -5.16 -4.51
CA LEU A 41 -36.49 -4.59 -5.86
C LEU A 41 -36.99 -5.60 -6.92
N ALA A 42 -37.26 -6.84 -6.55
CA ALA A 42 -37.71 -7.85 -7.48
C ALA A 42 -39.13 -7.55 -7.99
N ARG A 43 -39.32 -7.55 -9.31
CA ARG A 43 -40.63 -7.34 -9.94
C ARG A 43 -41.65 -8.47 -9.72
N ARG A 44 -41.25 -9.56 -9.07
CA ARG A 44 -42.09 -10.73 -8.81
C ARG A 44 -42.32 -10.84 -7.30
N ASN A 45 -43.46 -11.40 -6.90
CA ASN A 45 -43.73 -11.70 -5.49
C ASN A 45 -42.76 -12.80 -5.02
N LEU A 46 -41.67 -12.38 -4.39
CA LEU A 46 -40.69 -13.25 -3.77
C LEU A 46 -40.94 -13.25 -2.26
N GLY A 47 -41.13 -14.44 -1.67
CA GLY A 47 -41.27 -14.59 -0.22
C GLY A 47 -39.94 -14.39 0.52
N MET A 48 -39.96 -14.13 1.83
CA MET A 48 -38.76 -13.84 2.63
C MET A 48 -37.60 -14.85 2.46
N MET A 49 -37.92 -16.13 2.26
CA MET A 49 -36.92 -17.21 2.12
C MET A 49 -36.03 -17.09 0.88
N THR A 50 -36.40 -16.29 -0.12
CA THR A 50 -35.58 -16.08 -1.33
C THR A 50 -34.29 -15.34 -1.07
N VAL A 51 -34.20 -14.59 0.04
CA VAL A 51 -32.97 -13.92 0.49
C VAL A 51 -31.84 -14.91 0.70
N PHE A 52 -32.16 -16.11 1.18
CA PHE A 52 -31.18 -17.17 1.43
C PHE A 52 -31.08 -18.18 0.29
N SER A 53 -32.17 -18.48 -0.41
CA SER A 53 -32.15 -19.49 -1.49
C SER A 53 -31.74 -18.92 -2.84
N ARG A 54 -32.34 -17.81 -3.29
CA ARG A 54 -32.20 -17.29 -4.65
C ARG A 54 -31.16 -16.18 -4.75
N THR A 55 -31.20 -15.21 -3.85
CA THR A 55 -30.23 -14.11 -3.78
C THR A 55 -29.11 -14.39 -2.76
N GLY A 56 -29.13 -15.57 -2.11
CA GLY A 56 -28.13 -16.00 -1.13
C GLY A 56 -26.70 -16.12 -1.67
N PHE A 57 -26.53 -16.21 -2.99
CA PHE A 57 -25.21 -16.18 -3.60
C PHE A 57 -24.41 -14.92 -3.21
N PHE A 58 -25.06 -13.75 -3.07
CA PHE A 58 -24.40 -12.52 -2.65
C PHE A 58 -23.80 -12.63 -1.24
N VAL A 59 -24.43 -13.39 -0.34
CA VAL A 59 -23.94 -13.60 1.03
C VAL A 59 -22.63 -14.38 1.01
N GLY A 60 -22.62 -15.54 0.35
CA GLY A 60 -21.44 -16.39 0.25
C GLY A 60 -20.31 -15.71 -0.51
N TYR A 61 -20.64 -15.09 -1.64
CA TYR A 61 -19.68 -14.41 -2.50
C TYR A 61 -18.98 -13.22 -1.79
N SER A 62 -19.75 -12.31 -1.19
CA SER A 62 -19.18 -11.15 -0.48
C SER A 62 -18.40 -11.57 0.76
N SER A 63 -18.88 -12.60 1.49
CA SER A 63 -18.18 -13.18 2.63
C SER A 63 -16.80 -13.70 2.24
N VAL A 64 -16.72 -14.57 1.23
CA VAL A 64 -15.45 -15.19 0.80
C VAL A 64 -14.49 -14.13 0.25
N SER A 65 -14.99 -13.19 -0.56
CA SER A 65 -14.18 -12.11 -1.14
C SER A 65 -13.53 -11.24 -0.05
N ILE A 66 -14.31 -10.80 0.93
CA ILE A 66 -13.84 -9.91 2.00
C ILE A 66 -13.00 -10.68 3.04
N ALA A 67 -13.35 -11.93 3.35
CA ALA A 67 -12.53 -12.80 4.20
C ALA A 67 -11.13 -12.98 3.62
N ALA A 68 -11.04 -13.23 2.30
CA ALA A 68 -9.77 -13.37 1.61
C ALA A 68 -8.92 -12.10 1.70
N LEU A 69 -9.53 -10.91 1.59
CA LEU A 69 -8.84 -9.63 1.80
C LEU A 69 -8.19 -9.57 3.18
N GLY A 70 -8.97 -9.78 4.24
CA GLY A 70 -8.48 -9.70 5.62
C GLY A 70 -7.39 -10.73 5.94
N PHE A 71 -7.59 -11.96 5.50
CA PHE A 71 -6.62 -13.05 5.65
C PHE A 71 -5.31 -12.76 4.92
N THR A 72 -5.37 -12.48 3.62
CA THR A 72 -4.17 -12.30 2.78
C THR A 72 -3.40 -11.04 3.12
N LYS A 73 -4.08 -9.95 3.50
CA LYS A 73 -3.43 -8.73 4.00
C LYS A 73 -2.56 -9.03 5.23
N ASN A 74 -3.09 -9.75 6.22
CA ASN A 74 -2.36 -10.05 7.45
C ASN A 74 -1.33 -11.16 7.26
N ALA A 75 -1.60 -12.15 6.42
CA ALA A 75 -0.61 -13.15 6.03
C ALA A 75 0.60 -12.50 5.32
N ALA A 76 0.35 -11.56 4.40
CA ALA A 76 1.41 -10.82 3.72
C ALA A 76 2.20 -9.91 4.69
N ALA A 77 1.51 -9.28 5.65
CA ALA A 77 2.16 -8.50 6.69
C ALA A 77 3.07 -9.37 7.57
N ASN A 78 2.61 -10.56 7.97
CA ASN A 78 3.39 -11.49 8.79
C ASN A 78 4.62 -12.00 8.04
N LEU A 79 4.49 -12.34 6.75
CA LEU A 79 5.61 -12.83 5.94
C LEU A 79 6.68 -11.77 5.66
N ARG A 80 6.28 -10.49 5.62
CA ARG A 80 7.18 -9.37 5.33
C ARG A 80 7.66 -8.65 6.58
N GLU A 81 7.09 -8.98 7.73
CA GLU A 81 7.28 -8.32 9.02
C GLU A 81 7.18 -6.79 8.91
N LYS A 82 6.26 -6.32 8.06
CA LYS A 82 6.09 -4.89 7.72
C LYS A 82 4.62 -4.56 7.52
N ASP A 83 4.19 -3.46 8.12
CA ASP A 83 2.85 -2.90 7.96
C ASP A 83 2.84 -1.77 6.94
N ASP A 84 2.81 -2.15 5.66
CA ASP A 84 2.81 -1.21 4.52
C ASP A 84 1.56 -1.34 3.66
N HIS A 85 1.30 -0.32 2.83
CA HIS A 85 0.22 -0.30 1.81
C HIS A 85 0.26 -1.50 0.84
N TRP A 86 1.44 -2.09 0.62
CA TRP A 86 1.61 -3.29 -0.20
C TRP A 86 0.81 -4.49 0.31
N ASN A 87 0.56 -4.58 1.62
CA ASN A 87 -0.24 -5.66 2.19
C ASN A 87 -1.70 -5.58 1.72
N SER A 88 -2.22 -4.36 1.56
CA SER A 88 -3.58 -4.15 1.07
C SER A 88 -3.68 -4.18 -0.45
N VAL A 89 -2.61 -3.90 -1.17
CA VAL A 89 -2.52 -4.20 -2.62
C VAL A 89 -2.69 -5.70 -2.84
N ILE A 90 -1.95 -6.53 -2.09
CA ILE A 90 -2.03 -7.99 -2.19
C ILE A 90 -3.43 -8.45 -1.76
N GLY A 91 -3.93 -7.98 -0.62
CA GLY A 91 -5.28 -8.33 -0.16
C GLY A 91 -6.39 -7.92 -1.12
N GLY A 92 -6.26 -6.75 -1.73
CA GLY A 92 -7.15 -6.25 -2.77
C GLY A 92 -7.12 -7.08 -4.05
N ALA A 93 -5.93 -7.53 -4.46
CA ALA A 93 -5.77 -8.41 -5.61
C ALA A 93 -6.52 -9.73 -5.43
N PHE A 94 -6.38 -10.38 -4.27
CA PHE A 94 -7.09 -11.63 -3.96
C PHE A 94 -8.60 -11.42 -3.84
N CYS A 95 -9.03 -10.35 -3.16
CA CYS A 95 -10.43 -9.96 -3.09
C CYS A 95 -11.04 -9.77 -4.50
N GLY A 96 -10.37 -9.00 -5.36
CA GLY A 96 -10.84 -8.72 -6.71
C GLY A 96 -10.80 -9.93 -7.64
N ALA A 97 -9.81 -10.80 -7.48
CA ALA A 97 -9.76 -12.06 -8.21
C ALA A 97 -10.96 -12.94 -7.84
N ILE A 98 -11.25 -13.12 -6.54
CA ILE A 98 -12.41 -13.89 -6.07
C ILE A 98 -13.71 -13.28 -6.56
N ALA A 99 -13.79 -11.95 -6.57
CA ALA A 99 -14.93 -11.25 -7.13
C ALA A 99 -15.14 -11.61 -8.63
N GLY A 100 -14.06 -11.59 -9.42
CA GLY A 100 -14.09 -11.93 -10.83
C GLY A 100 -14.37 -13.41 -11.14
N ILE A 101 -14.13 -14.34 -10.20
CA ILE A 101 -14.35 -15.79 -10.42
C ILE A 101 -15.80 -16.09 -10.80
N SER A 102 -16.75 -15.31 -10.27
CA SER A 102 -18.18 -15.45 -10.57
C SER A 102 -18.50 -15.37 -12.08
N HIS A 103 -17.68 -14.63 -12.85
CA HIS A 103 -17.89 -14.40 -14.28
C HIS A 103 -17.25 -15.49 -15.17
N LYS A 104 -16.51 -16.45 -14.58
CA LYS A 104 -15.88 -17.59 -15.29
C LYS A 104 -15.01 -17.20 -16.49
N ARG A 105 -14.43 -15.99 -16.46
CA ARG A 105 -13.58 -15.44 -17.52
C ARG A 105 -12.26 -14.98 -16.92
N PHE A 106 -11.16 -15.59 -17.34
CA PHE A 106 -9.80 -15.20 -16.93
C PHE A 106 -9.51 -13.69 -17.03
N PRO A 107 -9.83 -12.98 -18.14
CA PRO A 107 -9.54 -11.55 -18.22
C PRO A 107 -10.31 -10.72 -17.18
N VAL A 108 -11.51 -11.15 -16.79
CA VAL A 108 -12.31 -10.47 -15.75
C VAL A 108 -11.68 -10.68 -14.37
N ILE A 109 -11.19 -11.89 -14.08
CA ILE A 109 -10.50 -12.20 -12.82
C ILE A 109 -9.27 -11.31 -12.65
N VAL A 110 -8.43 -11.23 -13.70
CA VAL A 110 -7.22 -10.40 -13.66
C VAL A 110 -7.58 -8.91 -13.60
N GLY A 111 -8.57 -8.46 -14.37
CA GLY A 111 -9.00 -7.07 -14.37
C GLY A 111 -9.58 -6.61 -13.03
N CYS A 112 -10.47 -7.39 -12.43
CA CYS A 112 -11.03 -7.10 -11.11
C CYS A 112 -9.98 -7.17 -10.00
N GLY A 113 -9.07 -8.15 -10.06
CA GLY A 113 -7.94 -8.25 -9.15
C GLY A 113 -7.03 -7.02 -9.22
N ALA A 114 -6.54 -6.68 -10.42
CA ALA A 114 -5.69 -5.52 -10.62
C ALA A 114 -6.40 -4.19 -10.26
N GLY A 115 -7.68 -4.06 -10.61
CA GLY A 115 -8.49 -2.87 -10.30
C GLY A 115 -8.64 -2.65 -8.79
N LEU A 116 -9.04 -3.67 -8.04
CA LEU A 116 -9.15 -3.56 -6.57
C LEU A 116 -7.80 -3.42 -5.89
N ALA A 117 -6.75 -4.08 -6.40
CA ALA A 117 -5.39 -3.92 -5.89
C ALA A 117 -4.90 -2.47 -6.03
N ALA A 118 -5.13 -1.85 -7.19
CA ALA A 118 -4.78 -0.46 -7.44
C ALA A 118 -5.60 0.50 -6.55
N LEU A 119 -6.92 0.30 -6.47
CA LEU A 119 -7.79 1.15 -5.65
C LEU A 119 -7.42 1.10 -4.17
N LEU A 120 -7.25 -0.09 -3.59
CA LEU A 120 -6.88 -0.25 -2.19
C LEU A 120 -5.43 0.18 -1.92
N GLY A 121 -4.54 -0.06 -2.90
CA GLY A 121 -3.17 0.43 -2.86
C GLY A 121 -3.10 1.95 -2.77
N VAL A 122 -3.81 2.66 -3.65
CA VAL A 122 -3.89 4.12 -3.62
C VAL A 122 -4.55 4.59 -2.34
N PHE A 123 -5.66 3.97 -1.93
CA PHE A 123 -6.36 4.34 -0.71
C PHE A 123 -5.46 4.28 0.54
N GLU A 124 -4.74 3.16 0.74
CA GLU A 124 -3.82 3.06 1.88
C GLU A 124 -2.57 3.91 1.72
N TYR A 125 -2.06 4.08 0.50
CA TYR A 125 -0.95 4.98 0.22
C TYR A 125 -1.29 6.43 0.60
N THR A 126 -2.53 6.85 0.36
CA THR A 126 -3.02 8.19 0.76
C THR A 126 -3.35 8.33 2.25
N GLY A 127 -3.24 7.25 3.04
CA GLY A 127 -3.42 7.27 4.49
C GLY A 127 -4.63 6.51 5.02
N GLY A 128 -5.39 5.81 4.16
CA GLY A 128 -6.38 4.80 4.58
C GLY A 128 -7.55 5.32 5.43
N ARG A 129 -7.84 6.62 5.38
CA ARG A 129 -8.91 7.26 6.16
C ARG A 129 -9.73 8.19 5.29
N PHE A 130 -11.04 8.25 5.55
CA PHE A 130 -11.97 9.20 4.94
C PHE A 130 -12.12 10.51 5.75
N ASP A 131 -11.63 10.53 6.99
CA ASP A 131 -11.82 11.62 7.98
C ASP A 131 -10.91 12.86 7.75
N GLY A 132 -10.33 13.00 6.55
CA GLY A 132 -9.51 14.15 6.19
C GLY A 132 -8.18 14.27 6.97
N TYR A 133 -7.34 15.23 6.54
CA TYR A 133 -6.01 15.45 7.12
C TYR A 133 -6.05 16.16 8.49
N TYR A 134 -7.16 16.81 8.83
CA TYR A 134 -7.27 17.63 10.05
C TYR A 134 -7.23 16.82 11.35
N THR A 135 -7.77 15.60 11.37
CA THR A 135 -7.69 14.73 12.55
C THR A 135 -6.24 14.33 12.86
N ARG A 136 -5.41 14.09 11.82
CA ARG A 136 -3.97 13.82 11.98
C ARG A 136 -3.19 15.05 12.47
N ARG A 137 -3.61 16.25 12.06
CA ARG A 137 -2.97 17.52 12.46
C ARG A 137 -3.04 17.75 13.97
N SER A 138 -4.06 17.22 14.65
CA SER A 138 -4.17 17.33 16.11
C SER A 138 -3.24 16.36 16.86
N GLU A 139 -2.82 15.27 16.22
CA GLU A 139 -1.95 14.23 16.81
C GLU A 139 -0.46 14.49 16.53
N GLU A 140 -0.12 15.22 15.46
CA GLU A 140 1.26 15.57 15.15
C GLU A 140 1.78 16.68 16.06
N ASP A 141 2.97 16.46 16.62
CA ASP A 141 3.69 17.48 17.38
C ASP A 141 3.93 18.72 16.50
N GLU A 142 3.38 19.87 16.91
CA GLU A 142 3.51 21.12 16.14
C GLU A 142 4.98 21.49 15.90
N PHE A 143 5.84 21.12 16.84
CA PHE A 143 7.27 21.33 16.77
C PHE A 143 7.90 20.59 15.58
N GLU A 144 7.67 19.28 15.48
CA GLU A 144 8.22 18.46 14.39
C GLU A 144 7.71 18.91 13.02
N ARG A 145 6.43 19.30 12.93
CA ARG A 145 5.87 19.84 11.68
C ARG A 145 6.60 21.11 11.27
N LYS A 146 6.76 22.07 12.20
CA LYS A 146 7.47 23.32 11.94
C LYS A 146 8.94 23.04 11.56
N GLN A 147 9.56 22.03 12.17
CA GLN A 147 10.91 21.59 11.82
C GLN A 147 10.96 21.04 10.38
N ARG A 148 10.07 20.12 9.98
CA ARG A 148 10.00 19.59 8.60
C ARG A 148 9.75 20.68 7.55
N LEU A 149 8.91 21.66 7.87
CA LEU A 149 8.68 22.82 6.99
C LEU A 149 9.93 23.69 6.83
N ARG A 150 10.75 23.82 7.88
CA ARG A 150 12.04 24.55 7.84
C ARG A 150 13.10 23.76 7.07
N GLU A 151 13.17 22.45 7.27
CA GLU A 151 14.08 21.53 6.57
C GLU A 151 13.84 21.52 5.05
N ASN A 152 12.60 21.74 4.59
CA ASN A 152 12.34 21.87 3.15
C ASN A 152 13.06 23.04 2.47
N ARG A 153 13.46 24.08 3.20
CA ARG A 153 14.14 25.25 2.61
C ARG A 153 15.65 25.03 2.46
N ARG A 154 16.28 24.33 3.41
CA ARG A 154 17.72 24.02 3.40
C ARG A 154 17.93 22.67 4.05
N ARG A 155 18.39 21.69 3.27
CA ARG A 155 18.81 20.38 3.75
C ARG A 155 20.34 20.29 3.70
N PRO A 156 20.97 19.59 4.67
CA PRO A 156 22.40 19.30 4.59
C PRO A 156 22.70 18.46 3.34
N ILE A 157 23.87 18.70 2.75
CA ILE A 157 24.27 18.02 1.52
C ILE A 157 24.49 16.54 1.76
N GLU A 158 24.95 16.16 2.97
CA GLU A 158 25.16 14.78 3.41
C GLU A 158 23.87 13.96 3.41
N GLU A 159 22.75 14.54 3.87
CA GLU A 159 21.44 13.88 3.83
C GLU A 159 20.98 13.65 2.39
N THR A 160 21.20 14.64 1.51
CA THR A 160 20.86 14.52 0.09
C THR A 160 21.68 13.42 -0.58
N ILE A 161 22.97 13.31 -0.24
CA ILE A 161 23.86 12.26 -0.77
C ILE A 161 23.40 10.88 -0.29
N ARG A 162 23.02 10.74 0.98
CA ARG A 162 22.53 9.48 1.53
C ARG A 162 21.24 9.03 0.84
N ASP A 163 20.34 9.95 0.55
CA ASP A 163 19.00 9.62 0.04
C ASP A 163 18.95 9.49 -1.49
N VAL A 164 19.68 10.34 -2.23
CA VAL A 164 19.69 10.39 -3.71
C VAL A 164 20.89 9.65 -4.32
N GLY A 165 22.00 9.54 -3.58
CA GLY A 165 23.26 9.03 -4.08
C GLY A 165 24.10 10.11 -4.78
N GLU A 166 25.39 9.82 -4.98
CA GLU A 166 26.30 10.70 -5.71
C GLU A 166 26.12 10.58 -7.24
N GLY A 167 26.30 11.69 -7.96
CA GLY A 167 26.22 11.74 -9.43
C GLY A 167 24.97 12.44 -9.96
N ARG A 168 24.80 12.43 -11.30
CA ARG A 168 23.68 13.10 -12.01
C ARG A 168 23.49 14.58 -11.61
N GLY A 169 24.58 15.31 -11.41
CA GLY A 169 24.58 16.75 -11.07
C GLY A 169 24.79 17.06 -9.59
N ILE A 170 24.84 16.05 -8.71
CA ILE A 170 25.17 16.21 -7.29
C ILE A 170 26.63 15.80 -7.08
N CYS A 171 27.51 16.81 -6.94
CA CYS A 171 28.95 16.64 -6.80
C CYS A 171 29.42 17.23 -5.45
N PRO A 172 29.47 16.42 -4.38
CA PRO A 172 30.05 16.86 -3.11
C PRO A 172 31.55 17.16 -3.23
N PRO A 173 32.13 17.88 -2.26
CA PRO A 173 33.58 18.00 -2.16
C PRO A 173 34.23 16.59 -2.12
N GLY A 174 35.28 16.40 -2.92
CA GLY A 174 35.96 15.09 -3.08
C GLY A 174 35.26 14.09 -4.02
N TYR A 175 34.18 14.50 -4.73
CA TYR A 175 33.49 13.63 -5.69
C TYR A 175 34.39 13.14 -6.83
N GLU A 176 35.30 13.99 -7.31
CA GLU A 176 36.18 13.62 -8.42
C GLU A 176 37.14 12.49 -8.07
N GLU A 177 37.66 12.46 -6.85
CA GLU A 177 38.56 11.41 -6.36
C GLU A 177 37.81 10.08 -6.24
N ARG A 178 36.65 10.08 -5.56
CA ARG A 178 35.77 8.89 -5.47
C ARG A 178 35.28 8.41 -6.84
N ARG A 179 35.05 9.32 -7.78
CA ARG A 179 34.69 8.98 -9.17
C ARG A 179 35.86 8.30 -9.89
N ARG A 180 37.10 8.75 -9.68
CA ARG A 180 38.29 8.13 -10.27
C ARG A 180 38.51 6.74 -9.71
N GLU A 181 38.37 6.55 -8.41
CA GLU A 181 38.43 5.22 -7.76
C GLU A 181 37.40 4.27 -8.39
N ARG A 182 36.12 4.70 -8.50
CA ARG A 182 35.07 3.90 -9.15
C ARG A 182 35.36 3.58 -10.62
N ILE A 183 35.97 4.52 -11.37
CA ILE A 183 36.31 4.30 -12.79
C ILE A 183 37.51 3.36 -12.92
N LYS A 184 38.51 3.50 -12.05
CA LYS A 184 39.68 2.63 -11.98
C LYS A 184 39.27 1.19 -11.63
N GLU A 185 38.40 1.01 -10.63
CA GLU A 185 37.86 -0.29 -10.26
C GLU A 185 37.03 -0.92 -11.39
N LYS A 186 36.18 -0.13 -12.05
CA LYS A 186 35.25 -0.65 -13.06
C LYS A 186 35.89 -0.92 -14.42
N TYR A 187 36.88 -0.12 -14.82
CA TYR A 187 37.42 -0.12 -16.18
C TYR A 187 38.96 -0.25 -16.25
N GLY A 188 39.67 -0.30 -15.12
CA GLY A 188 41.13 -0.41 -15.09
C GLY A 188 41.89 0.80 -15.64
N PHE A 189 41.20 1.93 -15.87
CA PHE A 189 41.77 3.13 -16.47
C PHE A 189 42.00 4.22 -15.41
N GLU A 190 43.22 4.75 -15.34
CA GLU A 190 43.58 5.85 -14.45
C GLU A 190 43.40 7.21 -15.15
N ILE A 191 42.53 8.05 -14.59
CA ILE A 191 42.30 9.41 -15.09
C ILE A 191 43.18 10.37 -14.30
N ASN A 192 44.16 10.99 -14.97
CA ASN A 192 45.01 12.02 -14.38
C ASN A 192 44.22 13.31 -14.08
N PRO A 193 44.48 14.00 -12.95
CA PRO A 193 43.88 15.31 -12.70
C PRO A 193 44.35 16.32 -13.73
N VAL A 194 43.41 16.91 -14.46
CA VAL A 194 43.68 18.16 -15.16
C VAL A 194 43.75 19.25 -14.08
N LYS A 195 44.91 19.87 -13.91
CA LYS A 195 45.06 21.03 -13.03
C LYS A 195 44.16 22.16 -13.57
N ALA A 196 43.16 22.56 -12.79
CA ALA A 196 42.26 23.67 -13.15
C ALA A 196 42.83 25.06 -12.80
N THR A 197 44.07 25.14 -12.32
CA THR A 197 44.80 26.40 -12.13
C THR A 197 45.84 26.55 -13.23
N VAL A 198 45.64 27.56 -14.06
CA VAL A 198 46.66 28.12 -14.96
C VAL A 198 47.54 29.01 -14.07
N ASP A 199 48.83 28.69 -13.97
CA ASP A 199 49.83 29.64 -13.45
C ASP A 199 49.94 30.86 -14.37
#